data_AF-A0A3B8WK63-F1
#
_entry.id   AF-A0A3B8WK63-F1
#
_cell.length_a   1.000
_cell.length_b   1.000
_cell.length_c   1.000
_cell.angle_alpha   90.00
_cell.angle_beta   90.00
_cell.angle_gamma   90.00
#
_symmetry.space_group_name_H-M   'P 1'
#
loop_
_entity.id
_entity.type
_entity.pdbx_description
1 polymer ?
#
loop_
_entity_poly.entity_id
_entity_poly.type
_entity_poly.pdbx_seq_one_letter_code
_entity_poly.pdbx_strand_id
1 'polypeptide(L)'
;DAHTVTPLTGDTRTIEAMLSVLDPTIMPAQGNRADLAVRQAVDLLDQGAPGQGRILLISEAVPERQHSAIRQQLADTPYPLNTLVVGTREGGPIPLAKRGFIRDNGRIVISRAEPDTMAQLASNNGGTSHELTLDDRDIRALALEPSQTDEWQSEQDGMTVNRWQDDGYWLLWLALPLLILGWRRGAFAILAFALIPLAGAPRPVQALDWGSLWQREDQRGPDLIQQDPARAATILEQPGWRGSALYRDGQYSDAAEAFANQPGAVGDYNRGNALARAGQLEEAIDAYQQALEQQPDFEDARFNQQLVEQLLNQQQKSQGEGEGDNNQESNDQNPGQQNGSGGQGNDSQDSAGQDSANNNGENQNPRPGEQQQPSENGENSQDNAGEPQPEDGTQEQQANAQADPDGPSGEGQNPASAPAEISEQPLSQGQEQWLRRIPDNPGGLLQRKFLQQHQQRQTTPDEGDTPW
;
A
#
# COMPACT_ATOMS: atom_id res chain seq x y z
N ASP A 1 8.29 -18.85 -34.20
CA ASP A 1 8.36 -17.38 -33.96
C ASP A 1 9.06 -17.14 -32.63
N ALA A 2 9.38 -15.89 -32.30
CA ALA A 2 9.86 -15.45 -30.99
C ALA A 2 9.02 -14.26 -30.51
N HIS A 3 8.78 -14.15 -29.21
CA HIS A 3 8.01 -13.05 -28.64
C HIS A 3 8.60 -12.53 -27.33
N THR A 4 8.52 -11.22 -27.14
CA THR A 4 8.88 -10.56 -25.89
C THR A 4 7.73 -10.60 -24.90
N VAL A 5 7.96 -11.26 -23.77
CA VAL A 5 7.05 -11.31 -22.63
C VAL A 5 7.11 -10.00 -21.86
N THR A 6 8.30 -9.63 -21.39
CA THR A 6 8.56 -8.43 -20.59
C THR A 6 9.71 -7.65 -21.24
N PRO A 7 9.62 -6.30 -21.35
CA PRO A 7 10.77 -5.48 -21.70
C PRO A 7 11.83 -5.52 -20.60
N LEU A 8 13.01 -4.94 -20.85
CA LEU A 8 14.03 -4.78 -19.80
C LEU A 8 13.45 -3.92 -18.66
N THR A 9 13.48 -4.46 -17.44
CA THR A 9 12.97 -3.81 -16.24
C THR A 9 13.75 -4.27 -15.01
N GLY A 10 13.93 -3.37 -14.04
CA GLY A 10 14.45 -3.70 -12.71
C GLY A 10 13.36 -4.21 -11.74
N ASP A 11 12.09 -4.18 -12.15
CA ASP A 11 10.98 -4.65 -11.31
C ASP A 11 10.87 -6.18 -11.33
N THR A 12 11.43 -6.81 -10.31
CA THR A 12 11.41 -8.27 -10.15
C THR A 12 9.99 -8.81 -9.96
N ARG A 13 9.06 -8.05 -9.37
CA ARG A 13 7.68 -8.51 -9.14
C ARG A 13 6.92 -8.65 -10.45
N THR A 14 7.14 -7.72 -11.37
CA THR A 14 6.57 -7.80 -12.71
C THR A 14 7.10 -9.03 -13.45
N ILE A 15 8.41 -9.33 -13.35
CA ILE A 15 9.00 -10.53 -13.96
C ILE A 15 8.41 -11.80 -13.34
N GLU A 16 8.36 -11.90 -12.00
CA GLU A 16 7.79 -13.05 -11.28
C GLU A 16 6.32 -13.31 -11.66
N ALA A 17 5.51 -12.24 -11.74
CA ALA A 17 4.11 -12.34 -12.16
C ALA A 17 4.00 -12.89 -13.58
N MET A 18 4.83 -12.42 -14.51
CA MET A 18 4.82 -12.90 -15.90
C MET A 18 5.32 -14.34 -16.01
N LEU A 19 6.36 -14.73 -15.26
CA LEU A 19 6.89 -16.10 -15.26
C LEU A 19 5.85 -17.13 -14.79
N SER A 20 5.03 -16.78 -13.80
CA SER A 20 4.00 -17.68 -13.26
C SER A 20 2.94 -18.10 -14.29
N VAL A 21 2.85 -17.35 -15.38
CA VAL A 21 1.81 -17.47 -16.40
C VAL A 21 2.35 -18.05 -17.70
N LEU A 22 3.68 -18.21 -17.84
CA LEU A 22 4.27 -18.81 -19.03
C LEU A 22 3.92 -20.29 -19.13
N ASP A 23 3.13 -20.63 -20.13
CA ASP A 23 2.80 -21.98 -20.52
C ASP A 23 3.09 -22.17 -22.02
N PRO A 24 3.59 -23.34 -22.44
CA PRO A 24 3.85 -23.63 -23.85
C PRO A 24 2.62 -23.37 -24.77
N THR A 25 1.38 -23.52 -24.28
CA THR A 25 0.13 -23.27 -25.03
C THR A 25 -0.14 -21.80 -25.40
N ILE A 26 0.63 -20.86 -24.84
CA ILE A 26 0.53 -19.43 -25.16
C ILE A 26 1.12 -19.13 -26.55
N MET A 27 2.04 -19.95 -27.03
CA MET A 27 2.67 -19.76 -28.33
C MET A 27 1.69 -20.06 -29.48
N PRO A 28 1.61 -19.19 -30.51
CA PRO A 28 0.67 -19.35 -31.62
C PRO A 28 1.08 -20.45 -32.61
N ALA A 29 2.35 -20.87 -32.58
CA ALA A 29 2.90 -21.92 -33.43
C ALA A 29 3.97 -22.71 -32.66
N GLN A 30 4.07 -24.01 -32.95
CA GLN A 30 5.13 -24.88 -32.44
C GLN A 30 6.47 -24.57 -33.13
N GLY A 31 7.58 -24.92 -32.47
CA GLY A 31 8.94 -24.81 -33.02
C GLY A 31 9.96 -24.26 -32.03
N ASN A 32 11.23 -24.26 -32.42
CA ASN A 32 12.37 -23.96 -31.53
C ASN A 32 13.36 -22.97 -32.16
N ARG A 33 12.85 -21.83 -32.62
CA ARG A 33 13.61 -20.79 -33.33
C ARG A 33 14.43 -19.89 -32.41
N ALA A 34 15.49 -20.45 -31.84
CA ALA A 34 16.42 -19.74 -30.96
C ALA A 34 17.12 -18.58 -31.68
N ASP A 35 17.37 -18.70 -32.99
CA ASP A 35 17.91 -17.62 -33.83
C ASP A 35 17.03 -16.37 -33.88
N LEU A 36 15.71 -16.51 -33.79
CA LEU A 36 14.78 -15.37 -33.72
C LEU A 36 14.70 -14.80 -32.31
N ALA A 37 14.82 -15.65 -31.28
CA ALA A 37 14.84 -15.23 -29.88
C ALA A 37 16.09 -14.41 -29.56
N VAL A 38 17.27 -14.84 -30.04
CA VAL A 38 18.53 -14.09 -29.89
C VAL A 38 18.42 -12.73 -30.56
N ARG A 39 17.87 -12.65 -31.77
CA ARG A 39 17.64 -11.35 -32.44
C ARG A 39 16.80 -10.40 -31.59
N GLN A 40 15.70 -10.88 -31.02
CA GLN A 40 14.87 -10.05 -30.15
C GLN A 40 15.59 -9.62 -28.86
N ALA A 41 16.42 -10.50 -28.30
CA ALA A 41 17.23 -10.14 -27.14
C ALA A 41 18.22 -9.03 -27.48
N VAL A 42 18.86 -9.08 -28.65
CA VAL A 42 19.73 -8.00 -29.15
C VAL A 42 18.92 -6.71 -29.33
N ASP A 43 17.77 -6.77 -30.02
CA ASP A 43 16.91 -5.59 -30.23
C ASP A 43 16.49 -4.92 -28.91
N LEU A 44 16.20 -5.72 -27.87
CA LEU A 44 15.86 -5.23 -26.54
C LEU A 44 17.05 -4.60 -25.82
N LEU A 45 18.24 -5.19 -25.93
CA LEU A 45 19.46 -4.68 -25.32
C LEU A 45 19.94 -3.39 -26.01
N ASP A 46 19.78 -3.27 -27.32
CA ASP A 46 20.09 -2.06 -28.08
C ASP A 46 19.14 -0.90 -27.76
N GLN A 47 17.88 -1.21 -27.42
CA GLN A 47 16.87 -0.23 -26.98
C GLN A 47 16.98 0.11 -25.48
N GLY A 48 17.54 -0.80 -24.68
CA GLY A 48 17.82 -0.60 -23.25
C GLY A 48 19.03 0.29 -23.01
N ALA A 49 19.14 0.87 -21.81
CA ALA A 49 20.17 1.85 -21.45
C ALA A 49 21.60 1.46 -21.89
N PRO A 50 22.44 2.44 -22.29
CA PRO A 50 23.70 2.15 -22.95
C PRO A 50 24.74 1.50 -22.02
N GLY A 51 25.33 0.40 -22.47
CA GLY A 51 26.74 0.13 -22.21
C GLY A 51 27.12 -1.31 -21.96
N GLN A 52 26.28 -2.14 -21.35
CA GLN A 52 26.62 -3.52 -20.99
C GLN A 52 25.35 -4.37 -20.89
N GLY A 53 25.41 -5.61 -21.40
CA GLY A 53 24.30 -6.55 -21.38
C GLY A 53 24.80 -7.96 -21.63
N ARG A 54 24.01 -8.98 -21.27
CA ARG A 54 24.32 -10.39 -21.55
C ARG A 54 23.03 -11.11 -21.92
N ILE A 55 23.14 -12.14 -22.74
CA ILE A 55 22.02 -12.97 -23.16
C ILE A 55 22.18 -14.35 -22.51
N LEU A 56 21.12 -14.83 -21.86
CA LEU A 56 21.06 -16.20 -21.34
C LEU A 56 20.02 -16.99 -22.14
N LEU A 57 20.47 -18.01 -22.86
CA LEU A 57 19.60 -18.94 -23.58
C LEU A 57 19.39 -20.21 -22.75
N ILE A 58 18.14 -20.46 -22.37
CA ILE A 58 17.73 -21.65 -21.62
C ILE A 58 17.05 -22.61 -22.61
N SER A 59 17.69 -23.74 -22.91
CA SER A 59 17.16 -24.73 -23.86
C SER A 59 17.83 -26.10 -23.65
N GLU A 60 17.22 -27.16 -24.16
CA GLU A 60 17.87 -28.49 -24.22
C GLU A 60 18.95 -28.56 -25.32
N ALA A 61 18.69 -27.92 -26.45
CA ALA A 61 19.54 -27.92 -27.64
C ALA A 61 19.16 -26.74 -28.55
N VAL A 62 20.05 -26.40 -29.47
CA VAL A 62 19.78 -25.49 -30.59
C VAL A 62 20.20 -26.21 -31.87
N PRO A 63 19.32 -26.32 -32.88
CA PRO A 63 19.67 -26.97 -34.13
C PRO A 63 20.89 -26.30 -34.78
N GLU A 64 21.88 -27.10 -35.22
CA GLU A 64 23.13 -26.63 -35.84
C GLU A 64 22.92 -25.62 -36.99
N ARG A 65 21.84 -25.77 -37.76
CA ARG A 65 21.47 -24.84 -38.83
C ARG A 65 21.29 -23.39 -38.35
N GLN A 66 20.85 -23.20 -37.11
CA GLN A 66 20.61 -21.89 -36.49
C GLN A 66 21.90 -21.26 -35.92
N HIS A 67 22.96 -22.04 -35.68
CA HIS A 67 24.19 -21.54 -35.04
C HIS A 67 24.87 -20.45 -35.87
N SER A 68 24.89 -20.62 -37.20
CA SER A 68 25.49 -19.64 -38.11
C SER A 68 24.76 -18.30 -38.07
N ALA A 69 23.43 -18.32 -38.00
CA ALA A 69 22.60 -17.13 -37.92
C ALA A 69 22.75 -16.43 -36.55
N ILE A 70 22.78 -17.19 -35.45
CA ILE A 70 23.03 -16.65 -34.10
C ILE A 70 24.39 -15.96 -34.05
N ARG A 71 25.43 -16.63 -34.55
CA ARG A 71 26.79 -16.06 -34.60
C ARG A 71 26.86 -14.78 -35.41
N GLN A 72 26.20 -14.73 -36.56
CA GLN A 72 26.18 -13.52 -37.39
C GLN A 72 25.46 -12.36 -36.70
N GLN A 73 24.40 -12.63 -35.94
CA GLN A 73 23.66 -11.59 -35.20
C GLN A 73 24.47 -11.02 -34.04
N LEU A 74 25.30 -11.83 -33.39
CA LEU A 74 26.07 -11.41 -32.21
C LEU A 74 27.47 -10.87 -32.54
N ALA A 75 27.99 -11.15 -33.73
CA ALA A 75 29.36 -10.79 -34.14
C ALA A 75 29.70 -9.31 -33.98
N ASP A 76 28.73 -8.42 -34.21
CA ASP A 76 28.90 -6.96 -34.15
C ASP A 76 28.37 -6.35 -32.85
N THR A 77 28.01 -7.19 -31.86
CA THR A 77 27.43 -6.75 -30.58
C THR A 77 28.39 -7.00 -29.42
N PRO A 78 28.35 -6.20 -28.34
CA PRO A 78 29.15 -6.44 -27.14
C PRO A 78 28.55 -7.50 -26.20
N TYR A 79 27.44 -8.15 -26.58
CA TYR A 79 26.65 -8.99 -25.69
C TYR A 79 27.11 -10.46 -25.74
N PRO A 80 27.67 -11.03 -24.64
CA PRO A 80 27.98 -12.44 -24.60
C PRO A 80 26.71 -13.29 -24.54
N LEU A 81 26.74 -14.44 -25.23
CA LEU A 81 25.67 -15.45 -25.18
C LEU A 81 26.06 -16.59 -24.24
N ASN A 82 25.44 -16.61 -23.07
CA ASN A 82 25.50 -17.71 -22.12
C ASN A 82 24.39 -18.72 -22.40
N THR A 83 24.63 -20.00 -22.09
CA THR A 83 23.62 -21.05 -22.23
C THR A 83 23.42 -21.83 -20.95
N LEU A 84 22.16 -22.11 -20.61
CA LEU A 84 21.77 -23.00 -19.53
C LEU A 84 21.03 -24.19 -20.12
N VAL A 85 21.66 -25.36 -20.05
CA VAL A 85 21.19 -26.58 -20.72
C VAL A 85 20.21 -27.31 -19.81
N VAL A 86 18.98 -27.50 -20.28
CA VAL A 86 17.92 -28.17 -19.52
C VAL A 86 17.66 -29.57 -20.08
N GLY A 87 17.58 -30.57 -19.21
CA GLY A 87 17.27 -31.96 -19.58
C GLY A 87 18.49 -32.88 -19.48
N THR A 88 18.38 -34.08 -20.04
CA THR A 88 19.43 -35.12 -19.97
C THR A 88 19.84 -35.60 -21.37
N ARG A 89 21.07 -36.10 -21.49
CA ARG A 89 21.59 -36.71 -22.73
C ARG A 89 20.79 -37.95 -23.16
N GLU A 90 20.25 -38.70 -22.19
CA GLU A 90 19.41 -39.88 -22.45
C GLU A 90 18.07 -39.47 -23.07
N GLY A 91 17.56 -38.31 -22.66
CA GLY A 91 16.30 -37.74 -23.10
C GLY A 91 15.07 -38.34 -22.44
N GLY A 92 13.93 -37.71 -22.72
CA GLY A 92 12.64 -38.10 -22.18
C GLY A 92 11.48 -37.82 -23.14
N PRO A 93 10.38 -38.57 -23.03
CA PRO A 93 9.19 -38.28 -23.81
C PRO A 93 8.44 -37.06 -23.26
N ILE A 94 7.86 -36.24 -24.14
CA ILE A 94 7.15 -35.00 -23.75
C ILE A 94 5.67 -35.34 -23.44
N PRO A 95 5.19 -35.13 -22.20
CA PRO A 95 3.83 -35.49 -21.80
C PRO A 95 2.77 -34.51 -22.31
N LEU A 96 1.58 -35.02 -22.64
CA LEU A 96 0.39 -34.21 -22.97
C LEU A 96 -0.52 -34.02 -21.74
N ALA A 97 -1.11 -32.84 -21.59
CA ALA A 97 -1.95 -32.46 -20.45
C ALA A 97 -3.13 -33.42 -20.19
N LYS A 98 -3.72 -34.01 -21.23
CA LYS A 98 -4.89 -34.90 -21.15
C LYS A 98 -4.56 -36.40 -21.24
N ARG A 99 -3.30 -36.78 -20.93
CA ARG A 99 -2.71 -38.14 -20.99
C ARG A 99 -2.07 -38.47 -22.35
N GLY A 100 -0.90 -39.13 -22.31
CA GLY A 100 -0.14 -39.54 -23.49
C GLY A 100 1.14 -38.73 -23.67
N PHE A 101 1.83 -38.94 -24.80
CA PHE A 101 3.04 -38.23 -25.18
C PHE A 101 2.87 -37.60 -26.55
N ILE A 102 3.63 -36.54 -26.81
CA ILE A 102 3.67 -35.88 -28.11
C ILE A 102 4.21 -36.86 -29.15
N ARG A 103 3.57 -36.83 -30.31
CA ARG A 103 3.91 -37.69 -31.43
C ARG A 103 4.15 -36.88 -32.68
N ASP A 104 5.26 -37.16 -33.33
CA ASP A 104 5.52 -36.72 -34.69
C ASP A 104 5.46 -37.93 -35.62
N ASN A 105 4.67 -37.83 -36.69
CA ASN A 105 4.47 -38.91 -37.66
C ASN A 105 4.16 -40.28 -37.02
N GLY A 106 3.39 -40.27 -35.92
CA GLY A 106 2.98 -41.45 -35.16
C GLY A 106 4.00 -41.99 -34.13
N ARG A 107 5.24 -41.48 -34.11
CA ARG A 107 6.29 -41.87 -33.16
C ARG A 107 6.34 -40.90 -31.99
N ILE A 108 6.60 -41.41 -30.79
CA ILE A 108 6.77 -40.57 -29.60
C ILE A 108 8.02 -39.70 -29.78
N VAL A 109 7.87 -38.39 -29.59
CA VAL A 109 8.99 -37.44 -29.60
C VAL A 109 9.78 -37.60 -28.31
N ILE A 110 11.10 -37.77 -28.45
CA ILE A 110 12.04 -37.85 -27.33
C ILE A 110 12.92 -36.61 -27.38
N SER A 111 12.74 -35.72 -26.41
CA SER A 111 13.58 -34.54 -26.18
C SER A 111 14.91 -34.97 -25.57
N ARG A 112 16.03 -34.50 -26.12
CA ARG A 112 17.38 -34.81 -25.63
C ARG A 112 18.16 -33.53 -25.47
N ALA A 113 18.83 -33.39 -24.33
CA ALA A 113 19.77 -32.31 -24.14
C ALA A 113 21.07 -32.60 -24.89
N GLU A 114 21.62 -31.56 -25.51
CA GLU A 114 22.92 -31.61 -26.21
C GLU A 114 23.90 -30.60 -25.57
N PRO A 115 24.48 -30.91 -24.38
CA PRO A 115 25.31 -29.95 -23.66
C PRO A 115 26.55 -29.52 -24.44
N ASP A 116 27.13 -30.42 -25.23
CA ASP A 116 28.37 -30.17 -25.97
C ASP A 116 28.15 -29.17 -27.11
N THR A 117 27.04 -29.25 -27.84
CA THR A 117 26.69 -28.31 -28.93
C THR A 117 26.32 -26.95 -28.35
N MET A 118 25.60 -26.91 -27.23
CA MET A 118 25.30 -25.68 -26.49
C MET A 118 26.57 -25.00 -25.96
N ALA A 119 27.53 -25.76 -25.43
CA ALA A 119 28.82 -25.23 -24.99
C ALA A 119 29.66 -24.65 -26.13
N GLN A 120 29.64 -25.29 -27.30
CA GLN A 120 30.27 -24.74 -28.50
C GLN A 120 29.57 -23.46 -28.95
N LEU A 121 28.24 -23.41 -28.92
CA LEU A 121 27.47 -22.22 -29.27
C LEU A 121 27.80 -21.03 -28.35
N ALA A 122 27.83 -21.24 -27.03
CA ALA A 122 28.16 -20.19 -26.06
C ALA A 122 29.61 -19.67 -26.23
N SER A 123 30.58 -20.60 -26.30
CA SER A 123 32.01 -20.23 -26.42
C SER A 123 32.34 -19.52 -27.73
N ASN A 124 31.67 -19.87 -28.83
CA ASN A 124 31.81 -19.17 -30.11
C ASN A 124 31.23 -17.75 -30.10
N ASN A 125 30.40 -17.41 -29.10
CA ASN A 125 29.73 -16.12 -28.94
C ASN A 125 30.13 -15.42 -27.62
N GLY A 126 31.33 -15.70 -27.13
CA GLY A 126 31.92 -14.97 -26.00
C GLY A 126 31.29 -15.25 -24.62
N GLY A 127 30.42 -16.25 -24.50
CA GLY A 127 29.81 -16.65 -23.23
C GLY A 127 30.22 -18.05 -22.76
N THR A 128 29.55 -18.52 -21.71
CA THR A 128 29.77 -19.82 -21.08
C THR A 128 28.50 -20.67 -21.05
N SER A 129 28.67 -21.99 -20.92
CA SER A 129 27.57 -22.95 -20.88
C SER A 129 27.63 -23.80 -19.63
N HIS A 130 26.48 -24.01 -19.00
CA HIS A 130 26.33 -24.93 -17.87
C HIS A 130 25.06 -25.78 -18.01
N GLU A 131 25.12 -27.02 -17.54
CA GLU A 131 23.93 -27.87 -17.38
C GLU A 131 23.17 -27.43 -16.12
N LEU A 132 21.83 -27.39 -16.18
CA LEU A 132 20.97 -27.03 -15.06
C LEU A 132 21.22 -28.00 -13.89
N THR A 133 21.50 -27.44 -12.70
CA THR A 133 21.73 -28.23 -11.49
C THR A 133 20.56 -28.13 -10.51
N LEU A 134 20.45 -29.11 -9.61
CA LEU A 134 19.48 -29.05 -8.50
C LEU A 134 19.93 -28.12 -7.36
N ASP A 135 21.13 -27.56 -7.47
CA ASP A 135 21.74 -26.59 -6.57
C ASP A 135 22.22 -25.37 -7.37
N ASP A 136 22.76 -24.36 -6.69
CA ASP A 136 23.14 -23.08 -7.31
C ASP A 136 24.52 -23.09 -7.99
N ARG A 137 25.06 -24.25 -8.39
CA ARG A 137 26.38 -24.29 -9.06
C ARG A 137 26.33 -23.69 -10.45
N ASP A 138 25.28 -23.97 -11.21
CA ASP A 138 25.00 -23.39 -12.53
C ASP A 138 24.85 -21.86 -12.48
N ILE A 139 24.04 -21.35 -11.54
CA ILE A 139 23.81 -19.91 -11.34
C ILE A 139 25.11 -19.18 -11.02
N ARG A 140 25.92 -19.74 -10.10
CA ARG A 140 27.23 -19.16 -9.73
C ARG A 140 28.24 -19.24 -10.86
N ALA A 141 28.28 -20.35 -11.59
CA ALA A 141 29.24 -20.53 -12.67
C ALA A 141 28.94 -19.63 -13.89
N LEU A 142 27.66 -19.33 -14.12
CA LEU A 142 27.21 -18.34 -15.11
C LEU A 142 27.27 -16.87 -14.61
N ALA A 143 27.72 -16.67 -13.36
CA ALA A 143 27.76 -15.37 -12.69
C ALA A 143 26.42 -14.62 -12.79
N LEU A 144 25.31 -15.32 -12.60
CA LEU A 144 23.95 -14.78 -12.60
C LEU A 144 23.52 -14.21 -11.24
N GLU A 145 24.34 -14.40 -10.20
CA GLU A 145 24.14 -13.73 -8.92
C GLU A 145 24.41 -12.22 -9.07
N PRO A 146 23.63 -11.36 -8.39
CA PRO A 146 23.93 -9.93 -8.34
C PRO A 146 25.31 -9.75 -7.71
N SER A 147 26.30 -9.29 -8.49
CA SER A 147 27.57 -8.83 -7.92
C SER A 147 27.23 -7.72 -6.93
N GLN A 148 27.67 -7.80 -5.68
CA GLN A 148 27.54 -6.68 -4.73
C GLN A 148 28.25 -5.40 -5.20
N THR A 149 29.10 -5.52 -6.22
CA THR A 149 29.79 -4.43 -6.91
C THR A 149 29.03 -3.86 -8.09
N ASP A 150 27.92 -4.47 -8.51
CA ASP A 150 27.04 -3.87 -9.50
C ASP A 150 26.12 -2.89 -8.78
N GLU A 151 26.68 -1.72 -8.47
CA GLU A 151 25.91 -0.47 -8.44
C GLU A 151 25.30 -0.28 -9.84
N TRP A 152 24.28 -1.07 -10.16
CA TRP A 152 23.29 -0.70 -11.14
C TRP A 152 22.74 0.61 -10.61
N GLN A 153 23.13 1.68 -11.31
CA GLN A 153 22.70 3.06 -11.16
C GLN A 153 21.59 3.18 -10.13
N SER A 154 21.98 3.63 -8.93
CA SER A 154 21.11 4.36 -8.04
C SER A 154 20.67 5.64 -8.78
N GLU A 155 19.84 5.46 -9.80
CA GLU A 155 18.94 6.52 -10.21
C GLU A 155 18.12 6.84 -8.97
N GLN A 156 18.29 8.08 -8.55
CA GLN A 156 17.50 8.80 -7.60
C GLN A 156 16.01 8.56 -7.87
N ASP A 157 15.44 7.52 -7.27
CA ASP A 157 14.02 7.45 -7.01
C ASP A 157 13.74 6.55 -5.81
N GLY A 158 13.74 7.18 -4.63
CA GLY A 158 12.66 7.08 -3.64
C GLY A 158 12.25 5.73 -3.04
N MET A 159 12.85 4.59 -3.41
CA MET A 159 12.49 3.30 -2.85
C MET A 159 13.63 2.70 -2.05
N THR A 160 13.75 3.16 -0.81
CA THR A 160 14.46 2.42 0.23
C THR A 160 13.78 1.06 0.39
N VAL A 161 14.36 0.01 -0.19
CA VAL A 161 13.98 -1.36 0.15
C VAL A 161 14.37 -1.57 1.61
N ASN A 162 13.38 -1.47 2.50
CA ASN A 162 13.53 -1.84 3.91
C ASN A 162 13.79 -3.34 3.99
N ARG A 163 15.06 -3.72 3.96
CA ARG A 163 15.48 -5.07 4.31
C ARG A 163 15.52 -5.13 5.83
N TRP A 164 14.61 -5.91 6.42
CA TRP A 164 14.65 -6.20 7.84
C TRP A 164 15.94 -6.98 8.14
N GLN A 165 16.90 -6.31 8.76
CA GLN A 165 18.10 -6.92 9.26
C GLN A 165 17.83 -7.42 10.68
N ASP A 166 17.94 -8.73 10.89
CA ASP A 166 17.79 -9.33 12.22
C ASP A 166 19.06 -9.08 13.05
N ASP A 167 19.05 -7.97 13.79
CA ASP A 167 20.05 -7.64 14.80
C ASP A 167 19.61 -8.15 16.21
N GLY A 168 18.65 -9.08 16.28
CA GLY A 168 18.11 -9.63 17.53
C GLY A 168 19.13 -10.41 18.35
N TYR A 169 20.25 -10.82 17.75
CA TYR A 169 21.36 -11.45 18.45
C TYR A 169 21.99 -10.55 19.53
N TRP A 170 21.84 -9.23 19.46
CA TRP A 170 22.28 -8.33 20.54
C TRP A 170 21.52 -8.57 21.85
N LEU A 171 20.28 -9.04 21.78
CA LEU A 171 19.48 -9.39 22.97
C LEU A 171 20.04 -10.60 23.72
N LEU A 172 20.88 -11.42 23.08
CA LEU A 172 21.57 -12.53 23.74
C LEU A 172 22.54 -12.03 24.81
N TRP A 173 23.13 -10.85 24.65
CA TRP A 173 23.98 -10.24 25.69
C TRP A 173 23.19 -9.90 26.96
N LEU A 174 21.91 -9.54 26.81
CA LEU A 174 21.01 -9.27 27.92
C LEU A 174 20.47 -10.57 28.56
N ALA A 175 20.31 -11.63 27.76
CA ALA A 175 19.93 -12.97 28.24
C ALA A 175 21.09 -13.74 28.90
N LEU A 176 22.34 -13.45 28.53
CA LEU A 176 23.54 -14.11 29.05
C LEU A 176 23.65 -14.09 30.59
N PRO A 177 23.47 -12.96 31.31
CA PRO A 177 23.53 -12.95 32.77
C PRO A 177 22.43 -13.83 33.39
N LEU A 178 21.23 -13.88 32.82
CA LEU A 178 20.13 -14.75 33.28
C LEU A 178 20.46 -16.24 33.11
N LEU A 179 21.09 -16.60 31.98
CA LEU A 179 21.56 -17.96 31.73
C LEU A 179 22.69 -18.37 32.70
N ILE A 180 23.64 -17.46 32.96
CA ILE A 180 24.73 -17.68 33.93
C ILE A 180 24.16 -17.86 35.35
N LEU A 181 23.16 -17.08 35.73
CA LEU A 181 22.43 -17.22 37.00
C LEU A 181 21.68 -18.56 37.06
N GLY A 182 21.09 -19.03 35.96
CA GLY A 182 20.40 -20.31 35.91
C GLY A 182 21.29 -21.55 35.97
N TRP A 183 22.57 -21.42 35.61
CA TRP A 183 23.52 -22.53 35.58
C TRP A 183 24.04 -22.94 36.97
N ARG A 184 24.03 -22.03 37.96
CA ARG A 184 24.52 -22.30 39.31
C ARG A 184 23.36 -22.70 40.23
N ARG A 185 23.32 -23.97 40.65
CA ARG A 185 22.32 -24.49 41.61
C ARG A 185 22.24 -23.58 42.84
N GLY A 186 21.09 -22.92 43.05
CA GLY A 186 20.82 -22.04 44.19
C GLY A 186 20.95 -20.53 43.94
N ALA A 187 21.41 -20.07 42.77
CA ALA A 187 21.55 -18.63 42.50
C ALA A 187 20.20 -17.89 42.37
N PHE A 188 19.15 -18.56 41.87
CA PHE A 188 17.79 -18.00 41.90
C PHE A 188 17.26 -17.75 43.32
N ALA A 189 17.66 -18.58 44.29
CA ALA A 189 17.27 -18.37 45.69
C ALA A 189 17.98 -17.15 46.31
N ILE A 190 19.23 -16.88 45.92
CA ILE A 190 19.99 -15.70 46.33
C ILE A 190 19.41 -14.43 45.68
N LEU A 191 19.04 -14.49 44.40
CA LEU A 191 18.37 -13.37 43.70
C LEU A 191 17.00 -13.06 44.35
N ALA A 192 16.20 -14.09 44.64
CA ALA A 192 14.94 -13.93 45.34
C ALA A 192 15.14 -13.31 46.74
N PHE A 193 16.13 -13.76 47.50
CA PHE A 193 16.45 -13.17 48.82
C PHE A 193 17.00 -11.75 48.73
N ALA A 194 17.73 -11.39 47.66
CA ALA A 194 18.24 -10.04 47.43
C ALA A 194 17.15 -9.06 46.96
N LEU A 195 16.09 -9.54 46.31
CA LEU A 195 14.97 -8.71 45.85
C LEU A 195 13.89 -8.45 46.92
N ILE A 196 13.78 -9.32 47.95
CA ILE A 196 12.85 -9.14 49.07
C ILE A 196 13.02 -7.79 49.82
N PRO A 197 14.23 -7.30 50.15
CA PRO A 197 14.39 -5.98 50.77
C PRO A 197 14.05 -4.80 49.85
N LEU A 198 13.95 -5.00 48.53
CA LEU A 198 13.54 -3.98 47.56
C LEU A 198 12.02 -3.70 47.59
N ALA A 199 11.23 -4.65 48.10
CA ALA A 199 9.77 -4.50 48.23
C ALA A 199 9.34 -3.67 49.46
N GLY A 200 10.24 -3.50 50.44
CA GLY A 200 9.95 -2.81 51.71
C GLY A 200 10.57 -1.43 51.88
N ALA A 201 11.38 -0.96 50.91
CA ALA A 201 11.96 0.37 50.96
C ALA A 201 10.93 1.45 50.54
N PRO A 202 10.90 2.62 51.20
CA PRO A 202 10.08 3.73 50.75
C PRO A 202 10.52 4.11 49.33
N ARG A 203 9.63 3.93 48.35
CA ARG A 203 9.94 4.26 46.95
C ARG A 203 10.08 5.77 46.83
N PRO A 204 11.27 6.31 46.49
CA PRO A 204 11.34 7.68 46.02
C PRO A 204 10.43 7.77 44.80
N VAL A 205 9.60 8.81 44.72
CA VAL A 205 8.79 9.13 43.55
C VAL A 205 9.74 9.22 42.35
N GLN A 206 9.76 8.17 41.54
CA GLN A 206 10.55 8.11 40.31
C GLN A 206 9.58 8.42 39.18
N ALA A 207 9.89 9.46 38.42
CA ALA A 207 9.10 10.01 37.32
C ALA A 207 9.03 9.11 36.06
N LEU A 208 9.25 7.80 36.24
CA LEU A 208 9.10 6.80 35.19
C LEU A 208 7.77 6.09 35.40
N ASP A 209 6.75 6.59 34.72
CA ASP A 209 5.47 5.91 34.60
C ASP A 209 5.57 4.82 33.54
N TRP A 210 5.01 3.65 33.80
CA TRP A 210 5.01 2.57 32.81
C TRP A 210 4.29 3.02 31.53
N GLY A 211 3.23 3.83 31.67
CA GLY A 211 2.54 4.43 30.52
C GLY A 211 3.45 5.31 29.67
N SER A 212 4.35 6.10 30.27
CA SER A 212 5.25 7.00 29.52
C SER A 212 6.31 6.27 28.71
N LEU A 213 6.57 4.99 28.98
CA LEU A 213 7.52 4.17 28.22
C LEU A 213 6.91 3.64 26.91
N TRP A 214 5.59 3.45 26.88
CA TRP A 214 4.90 2.80 25.76
C TRP A 214 4.01 3.75 24.95
N GLN A 215 3.61 4.87 25.53
CA GLN A 215 2.73 5.86 24.91
C GLN A 215 3.37 7.25 24.96
N ARG A 216 3.30 7.94 23.81
CA ARG A 216 3.70 9.34 23.69
C ARG A 216 2.63 10.26 24.27
N GLU A 217 3.01 11.50 24.58
CA GLU A 217 2.10 12.51 25.17
C GLU A 217 0.88 12.83 24.30
N ASP A 218 1.03 12.82 22.98
CA ASP A 218 -0.07 13.00 22.01
C ASP A 218 -1.14 11.91 22.14
N GLN A 219 -0.76 10.71 22.55
CA GLN A 219 -1.68 9.57 22.67
C GLN A 219 -2.36 9.51 24.03
N ARG A 220 -1.64 9.86 25.11
CA ARG A 220 -2.15 9.77 26.49
C ARG A 220 -2.73 11.09 27.04
N GLY A 221 -2.41 12.22 26.42
CA GLY A 221 -2.81 13.56 26.85
C GLY A 221 -4.32 13.72 27.05
N PRO A 222 -5.16 13.37 26.06
CA PRO A 222 -6.62 13.49 26.18
C PRO A 222 -7.20 12.73 27.39
N ASP A 223 -6.70 11.53 27.64
CA ASP A 223 -7.18 10.67 28.73
C ASP A 223 -6.73 11.22 30.10
N LEU A 224 -5.48 11.67 30.21
CA LEU A 224 -4.96 12.29 31.43
C LEU A 224 -5.74 13.55 31.79
N ILE A 225 -6.00 14.41 30.80
CA ILE A 225 -6.75 15.66 30.98
C ILE A 225 -8.20 15.39 31.37
N GLN A 226 -8.84 14.33 30.87
CA GLN A 226 -10.20 13.97 31.27
C GLN A 226 -10.28 13.44 32.70
N GLN A 227 -9.27 12.67 33.13
CA GLN A 227 -9.29 12.06 34.46
C GLN A 227 -8.94 13.05 35.57
N ASP A 228 -7.88 13.84 35.37
CA ASP A 228 -7.37 14.77 36.38
C ASP A 228 -6.58 15.92 35.68
N PRO A 229 -7.26 17.02 35.32
CA PRO A 229 -6.64 18.17 34.63
C PRO A 229 -5.46 18.76 35.41
N ALA A 230 -5.61 18.98 36.71
CA ALA A 230 -4.56 19.52 37.58
C ALA A 230 -3.30 18.64 37.55
N ARG A 231 -3.47 17.32 37.70
CA ARG A 231 -2.35 16.39 37.62
C ARG A 231 -1.77 16.32 36.22
N ALA A 232 -2.60 16.32 35.18
CA ALA A 232 -2.16 16.30 33.79
C ALA A 232 -1.26 17.50 33.47
N ALA A 233 -1.58 18.71 33.97
CA ALA A 233 -0.75 19.90 33.80
C ALA A 233 0.66 19.78 34.41
N THR A 234 0.84 18.93 35.43
CA THR A 234 2.15 18.65 36.03
C THR A 234 2.94 17.57 35.29
N ILE A 235 2.26 16.68 34.56
CA ILE A 235 2.86 15.53 33.88
C ILE A 235 3.19 15.86 32.41
N LEU A 236 2.34 16.61 31.74
CA LEU A 236 2.46 16.91 30.31
C LEU A 236 3.52 18.00 30.09
N GLU A 237 4.53 17.67 29.29
CA GLU A 237 5.64 18.58 28.99
C GLU A 237 5.35 19.44 27.76
N GLN A 238 4.63 18.90 26.76
CA GLN A 238 4.31 19.65 25.56
C GLN A 238 3.40 20.87 25.84
N PRO A 239 3.78 22.09 25.40
CA PRO A 239 3.08 23.32 25.75
C PRO A 239 1.57 23.31 25.42
N GLY A 240 1.18 22.74 24.29
CA GLY A 240 -0.24 22.67 23.90
C GLY A 240 -1.08 21.73 24.77
N TRP A 241 -0.53 20.57 25.12
CA TRP A 241 -1.20 19.61 26.00
C TRP A 241 -1.26 20.11 27.44
N ARG A 242 -0.15 20.68 27.93
CA ARG A 242 -0.08 21.33 29.25
C ARG A 242 -1.05 22.51 29.33
N GLY A 243 -1.08 23.38 28.32
CA GLY A 243 -2.01 24.51 28.23
C GLY A 243 -3.47 24.04 28.23
N SER A 244 -3.78 22.97 27.49
CA SER A 244 -5.13 22.38 27.48
C SER A 244 -5.53 21.81 28.84
N ALA A 245 -4.59 21.18 29.56
CA ALA A 245 -4.81 20.69 30.92
C ALA A 245 -5.09 21.84 31.89
N LEU A 246 -4.26 22.89 31.87
CA LEU A 246 -4.43 24.11 32.69
C LEU A 246 -5.75 24.82 32.38
N TYR A 247 -6.12 24.91 31.10
CA TYR A 247 -7.38 25.51 30.67
C TYR A 247 -8.59 24.74 31.20
N ARG A 248 -8.53 23.40 31.16
CA ARG A 248 -9.57 22.53 31.74
C ARG A 248 -9.63 22.59 33.26
N ASP A 249 -8.50 22.81 33.92
CA ASP A 249 -8.43 23.02 35.37
C ASP A 249 -8.94 24.40 35.80
N GLY A 250 -9.20 25.31 34.85
CA GLY A 250 -9.64 26.69 35.11
C GLY A 250 -8.51 27.66 35.41
N GLN A 251 -7.25 27.23 35.27
CA GLN A 251 -6.05 28.06 35.45
C GLN A 251 -5.74 28.81 34.15
N TYR A 252 -6.63 29.74 33.79
CA TYR A 252 -6.61 30.38 32.46
C TYR A 252 -5.37 31.23 32.20
N SER A 253 -4.85 31.94 33.20
CA SER A 253 -3.62 32.73 33.05
C SER A 253 -2.40 31.83 32.79
N ASP A 254 -2.25 30.74 33.56
CA ASP A 254 -1.16 29.77 33.36
C ASP A 254 -1.31 29.03 32.03
N ALA A 255 -2.55 28.75 31.60
CA ALA A 255 -2.83 28.17 30.29
C ALA A 255 -2.38 29.10 29.16
N ALA A 256 -2.62 30.41 29.27
CA ALA A 256 -2.16 31.39 28.29
C ALA A 256 -0.64 31.44 28.20
N GLU A 257 0.09 31.34 29.32
CA GLU A 257 1.55 31.25 29.34
C GLU A 257 2.05 29.95 28.68
N ALA A 258 1.40 28.83 28.94
CA ALA A 258 1.74 27.56 28.31
C ALA A 258 1.51 27.62 26.79
N PHE A 259 0.36 28.13 26.34
CA PHE A 259 0.06 28.28 24.91
C PHE A 259 0.95 29.29 24.20
N ALA A 260 1.45 30.33 24.88
CA ALA A 260 2.44 31.25 24.32
C ALA A 260 3.76 30.55 23.88
N ASN A 261 4.06 29.38 24.46
CA ASN A 261 5.21 28.57 24.10
C ASN A 261 4.88 27.51 23.02
N GLN A 262 3.63 27.42 22.58
CA GLN A 262 3.23 26.55 21.47
C GLN A 262 3.39 27.32 20.13
N PRO A 263 4.20 26.84 19.18
CA PRO A 263 4.37 27.52 17.90
C PRO A 263 3.14 27.35 17.00
N GLY A 264 2.89 28.36 16.16
CA GLY A 264 1.89 28.33 15.10
C GLY A 264 0.55 28.97 15.48
N ALA A 265 -0.29 29.23 14.47
CA ALA A 265 -1.58 29.90 14.63
C ALA A 265 -2.51 29.24 15.67
N VAL A 266 -2.46 27.92 15.81
CA VAL A 266 -3.24 27.17 16.81
C VAL A 266 -2.81 27.50 18.24
N GLY A 267 -1.51 27.72 18.48
CA GLY A 267 -0.99 28.15 19.78
C GLY A 267 -1.51 29.53 20.17
N ASP A 268 -1.43 30.49 19.25
CA ASP A 268 -1.92 31.86 19.47
C ASP A 268 -3.45 31.92 19.64
N TYR A 269 -4.19 31.13 18.87
CA TYR A 269 -5.64 30.97 19.03
C TYR A 269 -6.00 30.41 20.42
N ASN A 270 -5.33 29.34 20.86
CA ASN A 270 -5.57 28.75 22.17
C ASN A 270 -5.16 29.69 23.32
N ARG A 271 -4.08 30.47 23.13
CA ARG A 271 -3.69 31.54 24.04
C ARG A 271 -4.76 32.61 24.14
N GLY A 272 -5.34 33.04 23.01
CA GLY A 272 -6.46 33.98 22.98
C GLY A 272 -7.69 33.47 23.74
N ASN A 273 -8.05 32.20 23.57
CA ASN A 273 -9.14 31.57 24.32
C ASN A 273 -8.88 31.58 25.84
N ALA A 274 -7.66 31.25 26.25
CA ALA A 274 -7.25 31.27 27.65
C ALA A 274 -7.30 32.69 28.24
N LEU A 275 -6.75 33.69 27.54
CA LEU A 275 -6.79 35.09 27.98
C LEU A 275 -8.21 35.64 28.08
N ALA A 276 -9.08 35.30 27.12
CA ALA A 276 -10.48 35.72 27.14
C ALA A 276 -11.21 35.17 28.38
N ARG A 277 -11.00 33.90 28.73
CA ARG A 277 -11.54 33.30 29.95
C ARG A 277 -10.91 33.85 31.23
N ALA A 278 -9.66 34.32 31.17
CA ALA A 278 -9.02 35.04 32.28
C ALA A 278 -9.52 36.49 32.45
N GLY A 279 -10.35 36.99 31.52
CA GLY A 279 -10.85 38.37 31.51
C GLY A 279 -9.88 39.40 30.91
N GLN A 280 -8.77 38.94 30.34
CA GLN A 280 -7.76 39.74 29.66
C GLN A 280 -8.16 39.91 28.18
N LEU A 281 -9.25 40.66 27.96
CA LEU A 281 -9.91 40.73 26.65
C LEU A 281 -9.06 41.43 25.59
N GLU A 282 -8.29 42.46 25.97
CA GLU A 282 -7.40 43.18 25.05
C GLU A 282 -6.26 42.27 24.58
N GLU A 283 -5.60 41.57 25.50
CA GLU A 283 -4.52 40.63 25.17
C GLU A 283 -5.02 39.40 24.39
N ALA A 284 -6.29 39.01 24.61
CA ALA A 284 -6.92 37.95 23.84
C ALA A 284 -7.12 38.34 22.37
N ILE A 285 -7.56 39.58 22.10
CA ILE A 285 -7.70 40.12 20.74
C ILE A 285 -6.34 40.11 20.03
N ASP A 286 -5.28 40.58 20.69
CA ASP A 286 -3.92 40.56 20.15
C ASP A 286 -3.47 39.13 19.77
N ALA A 287 -3.80 38.14 20.60
CA ALA A 287 -3.46 36.75 20.34
C ALA A 287 -4.22 36.19 19.12
N TYR A 288 -5.52 36.49 18.98
CA TYR A 288 -6.26 36.08 17.78
C TYR A 288 -5.74 36.77 16.52
N GLN A 289 -5.34 38.03 16.61
CA GLN A 289 -4.74 38.73 15.48
C GLN A 289 -3.43 38.04 15.04
N GLN A 290 -2.56 37.65 15.97
CA GLN A 290 -1.34 36.89 15.66
C GLN A 290 -1.65 35.55 15.00
N ALA A 291 -2.71 34.85 15.43
CA ALA A 291 -3.17 33.63 14.79
C ALA A 291 -3.61 33.87 13.34
N LEU A 292 -4.34 34.96 13.09
CA LEU A 292 -4.86 35.33 11.76
C LEU A 292 -3.79 35.88 10.81
N GLU A 293 -2.73 36.49 11.34
CA GLU A 293 -1.56 36.89 10.56
C GLU A 293 -0.82 35.66 10.00
N GLN A 294 -0.76 34.57 10.77
CA GLN A 294 -0.15 33.31 10.34
C GLN A 294 -1.09 32.48 9.46
N GLN A 295 -2.38 32.42 9.80
CA GLN A 295 -3.40 31.69 9.07
C GLN A 295 -4.62 32.59 8.84
N PRO A 296 -4.66 33.31 7.70
CA PRO A 296 -5.75 34.24 7.42
C PRO A 296 -7.12 33.57 7.46
N ASP A 297 -7.26 32.33 6.96
CA ASP A 297 -8.52 31.60 6.87
C ASP A 297 -8.90 30.82 8.15
N PHE A 298 -8.34 31.21 9.31
CA PHE A 298 -8.69 30.59 10.60
C PHE A 298 -10.02 31.13 11.13
N GLU A 299 -11.13 30.58 10.63
CA GLU A 299 -12.49 31.04 10.92
C GLU A 299 -12.82 31.09 12.42
N ASP A 300 -12.39 30.10 13.21
CA ASP A 300 -12.61 30.08 14.66
C ASP A 300 -11.92 31.24 15.37
N ALA A 301 -10.70 31.60 14.94
CA ALA A 301 -9.97 32.74 15.51
C ALA A 301 -10.66 34.07 15.15
N ARG A 302 -11.17 34.23 13.92
CA ARG A 302 -11.96 35.42 13.52
C ARG A 302 -13.22 35.53 14.36
N PHE A 303 -13.95 34.42 14.52
CA PHE A 303 -15.20 34.40 15.28
C PHE A 303 -14.96 34.75 16.75
N ASN A 304 -13.97 34.13 17.40
CA ASN A 304 -13.66 34.40 18.80
C ASN A 304 -13.13 35.83 19.02
N GLN A 305 -12.32 36.35 18.09
CA GLN A 305 -11.89 37.75 18.14
C GLN A 305 -13.09 38.71 18.15
N GLN A 306 -14.03 38.54 17.22
CA GLN A 306 -15.22 39.38 17.14
C GLN A 306 -16.08 39.30 18.40
N LEU A 307 -16.21 38.10 18.98
CA LEU A 307 -16.95 37.91 20.23
C LEU A 307 -16.28 38.67 21.38
N VAL A 308 -14.95 38.58 21.51
CA VAL A 308 -14.20 39.27 22.56
C VAL A 308 -14.21 40.80 22.37
N GLU A 309 -14.14 41.30 21.13
CA GLU A 309 -14.30 42.72 20.82
C GLU A 309 -15.67 43.26 21.24
N GLN A 310 -16.74 42.48 21.05
CA GLN A 310 -18.08 42.85 21.51
C GLN A 310 -18.16 42.90 23.04
N LEU A 311 -17.56 41.93 23.73
CA LEU A 311 -17.50 41.90 25.19
C LEU A 311 -16.73 43.09 25.75
N LEU A 312 -15.58 43.44 25.16
CA LEU A 312 -14.78 44.59 25.58
C LEU A 312 -15.54 45.90 25.42
N ASN A 313 -16.21 46.10 24.27
CA ASN A 313 -17.06 47.27 24.03
C ASN A 313 -18.23 47.37 25.02
N GLN A 314 -18.84 46.24 25.39
CA GLN A 314 -19.90 46.22 26.39
C GLN A 314 -19.36 46.60 27.78
N GLN A 315 -18.18 46.11 28.16
CA GLN A 315 -17.54 46.43 29.43
C GLN A 315 -17.19 47.92 29.54
N GLN A 316 -16.71 48.53 28.45
CA GLN A 316 -16.42 49.97 28.39
C GLN A 316 -17.69 50.83 28.51
N LYS A 317 -18.80 50.43 27.88
CA LYS A 317 -20.09 51.14 28.01
C LYS A 317 -20.64 51.07 29.43
N SER A 318 -20.59 49.90 30.08
CA SER A 318 -21.03 49.73 31.46
C SER A 318 -20.20 50.53 32.47
N GLN A 319 -18.92 50.77 32.19
CA GLN A 319 -18.08 51.65 33.03
C GLN A 319 -18.34 53.14 32.79
N GLY A 320 -18.84 53.52 31.61
CA GLY A 320 -19.20 54.91 31.27
C GLY A 320 -20.55 55.37 31.86
N GLU A 321 -21.45 54.46 32.21
CA GLU A 321 -22.79 54.78 32.76
C GLU A 321 -22.85 54.76 34.31
N GLY A 322 -21.72 54.57 35.00
CA GLY A 322 -21.63 54.53 36.47
C GLY A 322 -21.37 55.86 37.18
N GLU A 323 -21.16 56.96 36.46
CA GLU A 323 -20.88 58.30 37.02
C GLU A 323 -22.03 59.31 36.87
N GLY A 324 -23.29 58.86 37.01
CA GLY A 324 -24.42 59.78 37.03
C GLY A 324 -25.73 59.16 37.46
N ASP A 325 -25.98 59.08 38.77
CA ASP A 325 -27.00 59.93 39.43
C ASP A 325 -27.10 59.54 40.91
N ASN A 326 -27.22 60.56 41.75
CA ASN A 326 -27.25 60.47 43.20
C ASN A 326 -28.41 61.36 43.66
N ASN A 327 -29.64 60.84 43.71
CA ASN A 327 -30.63 61.16 44.76
C ASN A 327 -32.00 60.47 44.62
N GLN A 328 -32.53 60.15 45.82
CA GLN A 328 -33.93 59.87 46.20
C GLN A 328 -34.50 58.51 45.76
N GLU A 329 -35.13 57.70 46.62
CA GLU A 329 -35.83 57.97 47.88
C GLU A 329 -35.97 56.67 48.69
N SER A 330 -36.03 56.80 50.01
CA SER A 330 -36.22 55.73 50.98
C SER A 330 -37.62 55.10 50.90
N ASN A 331 -37.72 53.78 51.03
CA ASN A 331 -38.81 53.21 51.83
C ASN A 331 -38.39 51.87 52.48
N ASP A 332 -38.52 51.85 53.80
CA ASP A 332 -38.42 50.69 54.68
C ASP A 332 -39.48 49.63 54.33
N GLN A 333 -39.08 48.35 54.33
CA GLN A 333 -39.81 47.26 55.02
C GLN A 333 -39.13 45.90 54.85
N ASN A 334 -38.75 45.31 55.99
CA ASN A 334 -38.66 43.86 56.26
C ASN A 334 -39.29 43.70 57.67
N PRO A 335 -39.90 42.57 58.12
CA PRO A 335 -39.51 41.20 57.76
C PRO A 335 -40.60 40.10 57.66
N GLY A 336 -40.27 39.07 56.88
CA GLY A 336 -40.56 37.66 57.22
C GLY A 336 -41.72 36.96 56.50
N GLN A 337 -41.43 35.93 55.69
CA GLN A 337 -41.83 34.55 56.01
C GLN A 337 -41.21 33.47 55.11
N GLN A 338 -40.97 32.36 55.80
CA GLN A 338 -40.48 31.03 55.48
C GLN A 338 -41.08 30.26 54.28
N ASN A 339 -40.17 29.55 53.59
CA ASN A 339 -40.22 28.11 53.26
C ASN A 339 -40.81 27.64 51.91
N GLY A 340 -40.03 26.82 51.17
CA GLY A 340 -40.50 26.02 50.03
C GLY A 340 -39.44 25.67 48.98
N SER A 341 -38.61 24.67 49.29
CA SER A 341 -37.64 23.93 48.47
C SER A 341 -37.93 23.72 46.97
N GLY A 342 -36.86 23.74 46.15
CA GLY A 342 -36.80 23.08 44.84
C GLY A 342 -35.66 23.59 43.96
N GLY A 343 -34.47 23.02 44.11
CA GLY A 343 -33.31 23.34 43.26
C GLY A 343 -33.48 22.77 41.85
N GLN A 344 -33.29 23.63 40.85
CA GLN A 344 -32.99 23.23 39.47
C GLN A 344 -32.01 24.27 38.93
N GLY A 345 -30.71 23.92 38.93
CA GLY A 345 -29.69 24.66 38.21
C GLY A 345 -29.90 24.44 36.71
N ASN A 346 -29.98 25.52 35.96
CA ASN A 346 -30.08 25.50 34.51
C ASN A 346 -28.65 25.55 33.95
N ASP A 347 -28.16 24.39 33.53
CA ASP A 347 -26.86 24.24 32.85
C ASP A 347 -26.89 25.00 31.52
N SER A 348 -25.94 25.93 31.38
CA SER A 348 -25.65 26.61 30.12
C SER A 348 -24.72 25.71 29.30
N GLN A 349 -25.16 25.41 28.07
CA GLN A 349 -24.42 24.67 27.07
C GLN A 349 -23.13 25.42 26.70
N ASP A 350 -21.98 24.82 27.03
CA ASP A 350 -20.70 25.21 26.46
C ASP A 350 -20.42 24.34 25.22
N SER A 351 -20.20 25.04 24.11
CA SER A 351 -19.87 24.51 22.79
C SER A 351 -18.58 23.72 22.81
N ALA A 352 -18.65 22.45 22.38
CA ALA A 352 -17.49 21.70 21.94
C ALA A 352 -17.34 21.88 20.42
N GLY A 353 -16.17 22.36 20.02
CA GLY A 353 -15.77 22.59 18.63
C GLY A 353 -15.83 21.32 17.78
N GLN A 354 -16.21 21.53 16.53
CA GLN A 354 -16.25 20.55 15.45
C GLN A 354 -14.92 20.59 14.72
N ASP A 355 -14.12 19.53 14.87
CA ASP A 355 -13.13 19.15 13.87
C ASP A 355 -13.85 18.54 12.67
N SER A 356 -13.64 19.14 11.50
CA SER A 356 -14.05 18.55 10.23
C SER A 356 -13.06 17.46 9.81
N ALA A 357 -13.50 16.21 9.87
CA ALA A 357 -13.06 15.17 8.95
C ALA A 357 -14.31 14.44 8.44
N ASN A 358 -14.64 14.68 7.17
CA ASN A 358 -15.68 13.94 6.46
C ASN A 358 -15.01 12.76 5.73
N ASN A 359 -15.27 11.52 6.12
CA ASN A 359 -16.11 10.56 5.36
C ASN A 359 -15.97 9.10 5.86
N ASN A 360 -17.05 8.34 5.64
CA ASN A 360 -17.36 6.93 5.93
C ASN A 360 -17.74 6.62 7.40
N GLY A 361 -18.96 6.24 7.77
CA GLY A 361 -20.11 5.74 7.01
C GLY A 361 -20.42 4.28 7.37
N GLU A 362 -20.79 4.02 8.63
CA GLU A 362 -21.50 2.79 9.00
C GLU A 362 -22.70 3.08 9.88
N ASN A 363 -23.79 2.46 9.47
CA ASN A 363 -25.18 2.77 9.78
C ASN A 363 -25.57 2.19 11.14
N GLN A 364 -26.25 2.98 11.95
CA GLN A 364 -26.90 2.53 13.19
C GLN A 364 -28.11 1.66 12.87
N ASN A 365 -28.32 0.61 13.67
CA ASN A 365 -29.64 0.01 13.87
C ASN A 365 -30.05 0.20 15.34
N PRO A 366 -31.27 0.64 15.66
CA PRO A 366 -31.76 0.70 17.03
C PRO A 366 -32.48 -0.58 17.49
N ARG A 367 -32.74 -0.57 18.80
CA ARG A 367 -33.12 -1.63 19.75
C ARG A 367 -34.50 -2.32 19.56
N PRO A 368 -34.78 -3.40 20.33
CA PRO A 368 -35.76 -4.45 20.04
C PRO A 368 -37.08 -4.36 20.83
N GLY A 369 -38.10 -5.12 20.39
CA GLY A 369 -39.20 -5.58 21.23
C GLY A 369 -40.46 -6.06 20.50
N GLU A 370 -40.60 -7.39 20.36
CA GLU A 370 -41.77 -8.22 20.75
C GLU A 370 -42.21 -9.33 19.76
N GLN A 371 -41.90 -10.57 20.21
CA GLN A 371 -42.71 -11.79 20.27
C GLN A 371 -43.38 -12.37 19.00
N GLN A 372 -42.92 -13.56 18.58
CA GLN A 372 -43.63 -14.84 18.79
C GLN A 372 -42.79 -16.06 18.30
N GLN A 373 -42.64 -17.06 19.17
CA GLN A 373 -42.31 -18.47 18.87
C GLN A 373 -43.62 -19.25 18.55
N PRO A 374 -43.65 -20.53 18.11
CA PRO A 374 -42.62 -21.61 18.14
C PRO A 374 -42.48 -22.33 16.76
N SER A 375 -41.62 -23.33 16.47
CA SER A 375 -41.40 -24.64 17.08
C SER A 375 -40.23 -25.39 16.40
N GLU A 376 -39.74 -26.41 17.12
CA GLU A 376 -38.68 -27.38 16.82
C GLU A 376 -38.96 -28.39 15.68
N ASN A 377 -37.83 -29.00 15.22
CA ASN A 377 -37.56 -30.28 14.54
C ASN A 377 -36.79 -30.03 13.24
N GLY A 378 -35.70 -30.71 12.88
CA GLY A 378 -35.06 -31.93 13.37
C GLY A 378 -34.34 -32.56 12.17
N GLU A 379 -33.13 -33.06 12.40
CA GLU A 379 -32.39 -34.07 11.61
C GLU A 379 -31.85 -33.74 10.19
N ASN A 380 -30.52 -33.64 10.14
CA ASN A 380 -29.59 -34.56 9.46
C ASN A 380 -29.97 -35.12 8.06
N SER A 381 -29.10 -34.91 7.06
CA SER A 381 -28.62 -35.92 6.09
C SER A 381 -27.60 -35.37 5.10
N GLN A 382 -26.60 -36.21 4.82
CA GLN A 382 -25.50 -36.06 3.87
C GLN A 382 -25.92 -36.24 2.40
N ASP A 383 -24.95 -35.93 1.52
CA ASP A 383 -24.74 -36.37 0.13
C ASP A 383 -25.67 -35.79 -0.96
N ASN A 384 -25.12 -35.05 -1.93
CA ASN A 384 -24.51 -35.61 -3.14
C ASN A 384 -24.17 -34.51 -4.17
N ALA A 385 -23.27 -34.87 -5.08
CA ALA A 385 -22.69 -34.09 -6.19
C ALA A 385 -23.69 -33.52 -7.21
N GLY A 386 -23.25 -32.49 -7.94
CA GLY A 386 -23.86 -32.05 -9.20
C GLY A 386 -23.36 -30.69 -9.69
N GLU A 387 -22.42 -30.69 -10.63
CA GLU A 387 -22.09 -29.56 -11.50
C GLU A 387 -23.33 -29.07 -12.28
N PRO A 388 -23.44 -27.76 -12.59
CA PRO A 388 -24.29 -27.31 -13.69
C PRO A 388 -23.44 -26.98 -14.93
N GLN A 389 -23.71 -27.74 -15.99
CA GLN A 389 -23.35 -27.46 -17.37
C GLN A 389 -24.25 -26.33 -17.92
N PRO A 390 -23.77 -25.44 -18.80
CA PRO A 390 -24.56 -24.32 -19.31
C PRO A 390 -25.49 -24.74 -20.46
N GLU A 391 -26.74 -24.29 -20.41
CA GLU A 391 -27.73 -24.43 -21.49
C GLU A 391 -27.52 -23.38 -22.60
N ASP A 392 -27.59 -23.87 -23.83
CA ASP A 392 -27.73 -23.12 -25.08
C ASP A 392 -28.98 -22.23 -25.06
N GLY A 393 -28.81 -20.95 -25.34
CA GLY A 393 -29.88 -19.97 -25.54
C GLY A 393 -29.57 -19.08 -26.73
N THR A 394 -29.79 -19.60 -27.93
CA THR A 394 -29.82 -18.83 -29.18
C THR A 394 -31.08 -17.94 -29.19
N GLN A 395 -30.88 -16.62 -29.20
CA GLN A 395 -31.90 -15.68 -29.70
C GLN A 395 -31.23 -14.71 -30.68
N GLU A 396 -31.47 -14.99 -31.97
CA GLU A 396 -31.30 -14.07 -33.07
C GLU A 396 -32.22 -12.86 -32.87
N GLN A 397 -31.67 -11.65 -32.95
CA GLN A 397 -32.46 -10.43 -33.13
C GLN A 397 -32.11 -9.84 -34.49
N GLN A 398 -32.98 -10.13 -35.46
CA GLN A 398 -32.97 -9.58 -36.81
C GLN A 398 -33.22 -8.07 -36.77
N ALA A 399 -32.27 -7.32 -37.34
CA ALA A 399 -32.44 -5.93 -37.70
C ALA A 399 -33.37 -5.82 -38.92
N ASN A 400 -34.46 -5.06 -38.78
CA ASN A 400 -35.32 -4.68 -39.90
C ASN A 400 -34.73 -3.43 -40.57
N ALA A 401 -34.06 -3.61 -41.71
CA ALA A 401 -33.66 -2.55 -42.61
C ALA A 401 -34.70 -2.38 -43.71
N GLN A 402 -35.24 -1.17 -43.86
CA GLN A 402 -36.11 -0.79 -44.95
C GLN A 402 -35.35 0.19 -45.86
N ALA A 403 -35.05 -0.28 -47.07
CA ALA A 403 -34.55 0.49 -48.22
C ALA A 403 -35.66 1.44 -48.74
N ASP A 404 -35.40 2.55 -49.45
CA ASP A 404 -34.72 2.73 -50.76
C ASP A 404 -34.85 4.25 -51.13
N PRO A 405 -34.44 4.77 -52.31
CA PRO A 405 -33.20 4.63 -53.10
C PRO A 405 -32.65 6.01 -53.60
N ASP A 406 -31.37 6.08 -54.00
CA ASP A 406 -30.92 6.76 -55.22
C ASP A 406 -29.38 6.61 -55.38
N GLY A 407 -28.96 6.05 -56.53
CA GLY A 407 -27.55 5.77 -56.86
C GLY A 407 -26.77 6.98 -57.42
N PRO A 408 -25.58 6.81 -58.05
CA PRO A 408 -24.97 5.56 -58.51
C PRO A 408 -23.53 5.29 -58.02
N SER A 409 -23.13 4.06 -58.30
CA SER A 409 -21.85 3.40 -58.11
C SER A 409 -20.66 4.08 -58.83
N GLY A 410 -19.55 4.19 -58.11
CA GLY A 410 -18.22 4.53 -58.62
C GLY A 410 -17.15 4.12 -57.61
N GLU A 411 -16.17 3.36 -58.09
CA GLU A 411 -15.06 2.70 -57.38
C GLU A 411 -14.43 3.49 -56.22
N GLY A 412 -14.33 2.84 -55.05
CA GLY A 412 -13.70 3.40 -53.86
C GLY A 412 -12.92 2.34 -53.09
N GLN A 413 -11.60 2.53 -53.07
CA GLN A 413 -10.58 1.95 -52.21
C GLN A 413 -11.13 1.48 -50.85
N ASN A 414 -10.85 0.22 -50.46
CA ASN A 414 -10.97 -0.21 -49.06
C ASN A 414 -10.00 0.62 -48.21
N PRO A 415 -10.46 1.52 -47.32
CA PRO A 415 -9.61 1.96 -46.24
C PRO A 415 -9.54 0.78 -45.26
N ALA A 416 -8.33 0.41 -44.88
CA ALA A 416 -8.13 -0.39 -43.67
C ALA A 416 -8.95 0.26 -42.56
N SER A 417 -9.93 -0.46 -42.01
CA SER A 417 -10.72 0.00 -40.88
C SER A 417 -9.76 0.48 -39.81
N ALA A 418 -9.80 1.79 -39.53
CA ALA A 418 -9.02 2.39 -38.45
C ALA A 418 -9.30 1.60 -37.16
N PRO A 419 -8.31 1.48 -36.25
CA PRO A 419 -8.58 0.96 -34.92
C PRO A 419 -9.76 1.74 -34.33
N ALA A 420 -10.71 1.03 -33.71
CA ALA A 420 -11.88 1.64 -33.09
C ALA A 420 -11.44 2.85 -32.26
N GLU A 421 -12.09 4.00 -32.45
CA GLU A 421 -11.84 5.19 -31.65
C GLU A 421 -11.86 4.79 -30.17
N ILE A 422 -10.76 5.05 -29.48
CA ILE A 422 -10.66 4.80 -28.04
C ILE A 422 -11.67 5.75 -27.41
N SER A 423 -12.79 5.20 -26.94
CA SER A 423 -13.81 5.96 -26.23
C SER A 423 -13.18 6.60 -25.00
N GLU A 424 -13.06 7.93 -24.99
CA GLU A 424 -12.62 8.72 -23.84
C GLU A 424 -13.72 8.88 -22.78
N GLN A 425 -14.83 8.14 -22.90
CA GLN A 425 -15.89 8.19 -21.90
C GLN A 425 -15.42 7.54 -20.59
N PRO A 426 -15.55 8.23 -19.45
CA PRO A 426 -15.22 7.65 -18.16
C PRO A 426 -16.10 6.41 -17.94
N LEU A 427 -15.46 5.30 -17.55
CA LEU A 427 -16.17 4.06 -17.31
C LEU A 427 -17.22 4.28 -16.22
N SER A 428 -18.41 3.72 -16.42
CA SER A 428 -19.43 3.73 -15.39
C SER A 428 -18.98 2.88 -14.19
N GLN A 429 -19.42 3.25 -12.99
CA GLN A 429 -19.07 2.54 -11.74
C GLN A 429 -19.42 1.03 -11.80
N GLY A 430 -20.45 0.66 -12.57
CA GLY A 430 -20.82 -0.74 -12.81
C GLY A 430 -19.85 -1.48 -13.76
N GLN A 431 -19.28 -0.79 -14.76
CA GLN A 431 -18.25 -1.34 -15.64
C GLN A 431 -16.92 -1.53 -14.89
N GLU A 432 -16.55 -0.61 -14.00
CA GLU A 432 -15.37 -0.75 -13.14
C GLU A 432 -15.49 -1.96 -12.20
N GLN A 433 -16.67 -2.17 -11.60
CA GLN A 433 -16.93 -3.35 -10.77
C GLN A 433 -16.90 -4.64 -11.58
N TRP A 434 -17.31 -4.60 -12.85
CA TRP A 434 -17.18 -5.73 -13.78
C TRP A 434 -15.72 -6.01 -14.15
N LEU A 435 -14.93 -4.97 -14.44
CA LEU A 435 -13.49 -5.11 -14.72
C LEU A 435 -12.73 -5.70 -13.54
N ARG A 436 -13.06 -5.31 -12.30
CA ARG A 436 -12.48 -5.88 -11.07
C ARG A 436 -12.83 -7.35 -10.82
N ARG A 437 -13.84 -7.89 -11.52
CA ARG A 437 -14.26 -9.30 -11.43
C ARG A 437 -13.67 -10.16 -12.53
N ILE A 438 -13.11 -9.56 -13.58
CA ILE A 438 -12.35 -10.30 -14.58
C ILE A 438 -11.09 -10.77 -13.87
N PRO A 439 -10.84 -12.09 -13.77
CA PRO A 439 -9.59 -12.57 -13.20
C PRO A 439 -8.45 -11.99 -14.03
N ASP A 440 -7.49 -11.33 -13.38
CA ASP A 440 -6.24 -10.90 -14.02
C ASP A 440 -5.46 -12.15 -14.44
N ASN A 441 -5.77 -12.67 -15.63
CA ASN A 441 -5.02 -13.73 -16.28
C ASN A 441 -4.17 -13.10 -17.39
N PRO A 442 -2.94 -12.66 -17.10
CA PRO A 442 -2.06 -12.06 -18.10
C PRO A 442 -1.75 -13.03 -19.26
N GLY A 443 -1.99 -14.33 -19.10
CA GLY A 443 -1.66 -15.36 -20.09
C GLY A 443 -2.58 -15.29 -21.30
N GLY A 444 -3.87 -15.04 -21.07
CA GLY A 444 -4.81 -14.83 -22.18
C GLY A 444 -4.51 -13.58 -23.00
N LEU A 445 -4.02 -12.51 -22.35
CA LEU A 445 -3.57 -11.30 -23.04
C LEU A 445 -2.29 -11.56 -23.84
N LEU A 446 -1.30 -12.24 -23.25
CA LEU A 446 -0.08 -12.64 -23.94
C LEU A 446 -0.36 -13.53 -25.14
N GLN A 447 -1.24 -14.53 -24.99
CA GLN A 447 -1.63 -15.43 -26.08
C GLN A 447 -2.22 -14.65 -27.26
N ARG A 448 -3.14 -13.71 -26.99
CA ARG A 448 -3.73 -12.87 -28.04
C ARG A 448 -2.69 -11.95 -28.68
N LYS A 449 -1.82 -11.33 -27.88
CA LYS A 449 -0.73 -10.48 -28.36
C LYS A 449 0.21 -11.26 -29.28
N PHE A 450 0.63 -12.46 -28.88
CA PHE A 450 1.54 -13.30 -29.67
C PHE A 450 0.87 -13.78 -30.96
N LEU A 451 -0.41 -14.19 -30.89
CA LEU A 451 -1.18 -14.55 -32.07
C LEU A 451 -1.26 -13.40 -33.09
N GLN A 452 -1.51 -12.18 -32.61
CA GLN A 452 -1.53 -10.99 -33.46
C GLN A 452 -0.15 -10.72 -34.09
N GLN A 453 0.92 -10.78 -33.31
CA GLN A 453 2.29 -10.59 -33.80
C GLN A 453 2.69 -11.64 -34.84
N HIS A 454 2.33 -12.90 -34.60
CA HIS A 454 2.59 -14.01 -35.52
C HIS A 454 1.89 -13.81 -36.87
N GLN A 455 0.62 -13.40 -36.86
CA GLN A 455 -0.13 -13.07 -38.08
C GLN A 455 0.51 -11.93 -38.88
N GLN A 456 1.06 -10.92 -38.19
CA GLN A 456 1.72 -9.78 -38.84
C GLN A 456 3.07 -10.17 -39.46
N ARG A 457 3.86 -11.01 -38.79
CA ARG A 457 5.25 -11.33 -39.20
C ARG A 457 5.35 -12.40 -40.29
N GLN A 458 4.29 -13.16 -40.55
CA GLN A 458 4.26 -14.26 -41.54
C GLN A 458 5.50 -15.17 -41.43
N THR A 459 5.88 -15.56 -40.21
CA THR A 459 7.09 -16.34 -40.00
C THR A 459 6.99 -17.69 -40.71
N THR A 460 7.93 -17.96 -41.62
CA THR A 460 7.97 -19.24 -42.34
C THR A 460 8.37 -20.37 -41.38
N PRO A 461 7.64 -21.50 -41.37
CA PRO A 461 8.03 -22.71 -40.63
C PRO A 461 9.43 -23.17 -41.05
N ASP A 462 10.22 -23.68 -40.11
CA ASP A 462 11.56 -24.19 -40.39
C ASP A 462 11.55 -25.72 -40.53
N GLU A 463 12.36 -26.24 -41.44
CA GLU A 463 12.44 -27.67 -41.72
C GLU A 463 13.17 -28.37 -40.55
N GLY A 464 12.41 -29.09 -39.71
CA GLY A 464 12.90 -29.70 -38.48
C GLY A 464 12.60 -28.92 -37.21
N ASP A 465 11.57 -28.06 -37.21
CA ASP A 465 10.90 -27.63 -35.98
C ASP A 465 10.36 -28.88 -35.25
N THR A 466 10.74 -29.06 -34.00
CA THR A 466 10.18 -30.13 -33.17
C THR A 466 8.79 -29.72 -32.68
N PRO A 467 7.75 -30.53 -32.94
CA PRO A 467 6.47 -30.34 -32.26
C PRO A 467 6.70 -30.68 -30.78
N TRP A 468 6.58 -29.68 -29.93
CA TRP A 468 6.61 -29.81 -28.48
C TRP A 468 5.27 -29.47 -27.86
#